data_AF-A0A2D4KQS9-F1
#
_entry.id   AF-A0A2D4KQS9-F1
#
_cell.length_a   1.000
_cell.length_b   1.000
_cell.length_c   1.000
_cell.angle_alpha   90.00
_cell.angle_beta   90.00
_cell.angle_gamma   90.00
#
_symmetry.space_group_name_H-M   'P 1'
#
loop_
_entity.id
_entity.type
_entity.pdbx_description
1 polymer ?
#
loop_
_entity_poly.entity_id
_entity_poly.type
_entity_poly.pdbx_seq_one_letter_code
_entity_poly.pdbx_strand_id
1 'polypeptide(L)'
;TWGKEAGAGPPADLSKLDSSEVKLGMAAAPAEQHSDACNVLIVYEKDADEWCQYLQNLLHSCQAIQSYKVENRTSISMAEQVLFKNSKCIIILLSSELVQSFCIPAVLQSLQNILQPPSKVVKFFCGVSACENYDEFFKDWSQWKELTYDDEPETYVDAVIKVISEADSGCDSVADAKMEDAGRLQVSCTFPACQAYETLVTRLENLVAVQPDRIRCGVQTTIFIILKCKLDRQIKMEVEFSSKSCQPLRLSASIENEYTVSVYTPDIK
;
A
#
# COMPACT_ATOMS: atom_id res chain seq x y z
N THR A 1 -52.54 -31.09 56.13
CA THR A 1 -52.55 -32.44 56.71
C THR A 1 -52.10 -33.43 55.65
N TRP A 2 -51.01 -34.16 55.94
CA TRP A 2 -50.55 -35.40 55.28
C TRP A 2 -51.75 -36.29 54.88
N GLY A 3 -51.84 -36.98 53.74
CA GLY A 3 -50.84 -37.71 52.95
C GLY A 3 -50.92 -39.21 53.27
N LYS A 4 -51.16 -40.08 52.27
CA LYS A 4 -50.85 -41.55 52.20
C LYS A 4 -51.56 -42.19 51.00
N GLU A 5 -50.86 -42.74 50.00
CA GLU A 5 -50.18 -44.06 49.90
C GLU A 5 -51.02 -45.04 49.07
N ALA A 6 -50.36 -45.71 48.12
CA ALA A 6 -50.55 -47.08 47.63
C ALA A 6 -50.13 -47.12 46.15
N GLY A 7 -49.37 -48.07 45.65
CA GLY A 7 -48.88 -49.33 46.18
C GLY A 7 -48.18 -50.07 45.04
N ALA A 8 -47.10 -50.75 45.37
CA ALA A 8 -46.19 -51.44 44.46
C ALA A 8 -46.78 -52.71 43.84
N GLY A 9 -46.26 -53.09 42.67
CA GLY A 9 -46.36 -54.44 42.08
C GLY A 9 -44.97 -54.89 41.57
N PRO A 10 -44.43 -56.04 42.02
CA PRO A 10 -43.18 -56.66 41.53
C PRO A 10 -43.49 -57.97 40.73
N PRO A 11 -42.54 -58.90 40.44
CA PRO A 11 -41.11 -58.82 40.04
C PRO A 11 -40.74 -59.67 38.79
N ALA A 12 -39.45 -59.57 38.37
CA ALA A 12 -38.59 -60.57 37.69
C ALA A 12 -38.98 -61.05 36.25
N ASP A 13 -38.08 -61.35 35.30
CA ASP A 13 -36.79 -62.02 35.49
C ASP A 13 -35.81 -61.88 34.29
N LEU A 14 -34.53 -61.95 34.65
CA LEU A 14 -33.31 -62.36 33.93
C LEU A 14 -33.31 -62.50 32.40
N SER A 15 -32.42 -61.75 31.73
CA SER A 15 -31.19 -62.37 31.17
C SER A 15 -30.27 -61.39 30.42
N LYS A 16 -28.96 -61.59 30.63
CA LYS A 16 -27.80 -61.30 29.77
C LYS A 16 -27.08 -59.94 29.86
N LEU A 17 -25.93 -60.05 30.54
CA LEU A 17 -24.58 -59.66 30.13
C LEU A 17 -24.23 -58.19 29.86
N ASP A 18 -23.37 -57.74 30.78
CA ASP A 18 -22.39 -56.66 30.75
C ASP A 18 -21.69 -56.39 29.40
N SER A 19 -21.63 -55.12 29.01
CA SER A 19 -20.40 -54.48 28.50
C SER A 19 -20.66 -52.99 28.27
N SER A 20 -20.11 -52.19 29.18
CA SER A 20 -19.53 -50.86 28.92
C SER A 20 -19.92 -50.16 27.60
N GLU A 21 -20.90 -49.27 27.66
CA GLU A 21 -21.00 -48.17 26.71
C GLU A 21 -20.72 -46.86 27.46
N VAL A 22 -19.48 -46.41 27.32
CA VAL A 22 -19.01 -45.05 27.56
C VAL A 22 -19.90 -44.08 26.78
N LYS A 23 -20.93 -43.53 27.44
CA LYS A 23 -21.71 -42.42 26.87
C LYS A 23 -20.89 -41.15 27.02
N LEU A 24 -20.02 -40.97 26.02
CA LEU A 24 -19.24 -39.78 25.75
C LEU A 24 -20.18 -38.57 25.88
N GLY A 25 -19.87 -37.69 26.83
CA GLY A 25 -20.51 -36.39 26.88
C GLY A 25 -20.36 -35.75 25.50
N MET A 26 -21.48 -35.26 24.96
CA MET A 26 -21.45 -34.29 23.87
C MET A 26 -20.77 -33.04 24.45
N ALA A 27 -19.45 -33.07 24.48
CA ALA A 27 -18.66 -31.87 24.36
C ALA A 27 -19.14 -31.25 23.05
N ALA A 28 -19.79 -30.09 23.17
CA ALA A 28 -19.94 -29.20 22.04
C ALA A 28 -18.57 -29.14 21.38
N ALA A 29 -18.48 -29.63 20.14
CA ALA A 29 -17.36 -29.30 19.30
C ALA A 29 -17.18 -27.78 19.42
N PRO A 30 -15.96 -27.26 19.61
CA PRO A 30 -15.78 -25.85 19.37
C PRO A 30 -16.35 -25.62 17.98
N ALA A 31 -17.35 -24.74 17.89
CA ALA A 31 -17.66 -24.14 16.61
C ALA A 31 -16.31 -23.59 16.15
N GLU A 32 -15.68 -24.28 15.19
CA GLU A 32 -14.56 -23.72 14.47
C GLU A 32 -15.13 -22.46 13.86
N GLN A 33 -14.83 -21.34 14.52
CA GLN A 33 -14.97 -20.03 13.93
C GLN A 33 -14.05 -20.08 12.72
N HIS A 34 -14.62 -20.40 11.57
CA HIS A 34 -14.05 -20.02 10.29
C HIS A 34 -13.72 -18.53 10.40
N SER A 35 -12.44 -18.21 10.50
CA SER A 35 -11.98 -16.83 10.59
C SER A 35 -12.06 -16.21 9.18
N ASP A 36 -13.28 -15.91 8.74
CA ASP A 36 -13.56 -15.15 7.51
C ASP A 36 -13.24 -13.66 7.72
N ALA A 37 -12.01 -13.33 8.13
CA ALA A 37 -11.53 -11.95 8.22
C ALA A 37 -10.52 -11.70 7.11
N CYS A 38 -10.96 -11.01 6.05
CA CYS A 38 -10.14 -10.50 4.96
C CYS A 38 -9.35 -9.26 5.42
N ASN A 39 -8.26 -9.49 6.14
CA ASN A 39 -7.44 -8.42 6.72
C ASN A 39 -6.54 -7.77 5.64
N VAL A 40 -7.10 -6.87 4.84
CA VAL A 40 -6.33 -5.99 3.93
C VAL A 40 -5.80 -4.80 4.72
N LEU A 41 -4.51 -4.53 4.63
CA LEU A 41 -3.89 -3.36 5.26
C LEU A 41 -3.40 -2.37 4.20
N ILE A 42 -3.87 -1.14 4.23
CA ILE A 42 -3.44 -0.06 3.33
C ILE A 42 -2.40 0.81 4.06
N VAL A 43 -1.19 0.89 3.54
CA VAL A 43 -0.05 1.63 4.10
C VAL A 43 0.21 2.85 3.24
N TYR A 44 0.22 4.04 3.85
CA TYR A 44 0.22 5.29 3.08
C TYR A 44 0.71 6.49 3.90
N GLU A 45 1.00 7.61 3.23
CA GLU A 45 1.23 8.94 3.86
C GLU A 45 0.09 9.92 3.58
N LYS A 46 0.16 11.12 4.18
CA LYS A 46 -0.94 12.08 4.20
C LYS A 46 -1.38 12.53 2.81
N ASP A 47 -0.45 12.70 1.88
CA ASP A 47 -0.77 13.04 0.48
C ASP A 47 -1.66 12.01 -0.23
N ALA A 48 -1.70 10.76 0.23
CA ALA A 48 -2.53 9.68 -0.32
C ALA A 48 -3.83 9.41 0.46
N ASP A 49 -4.29 10.32 1.34
CA ASP A 49 -5.55 10.18 2.10
C ASP A 49 -6.76 9.87 1.17
N GLU A 50 -6.87 10.57 0.04
CA GLU A 50 -7.97 10.39 -0.94
C GLU A 50 -7.91 8.99 -1.59
N TRP A 51 -6.72 8.49 -1.91
CA TRP A 51 -6.51 7.16 -2.47
C TRP A 51 -6.84 6.06 -1.46
N CYS A 52 -6.43 6.23 -0.20
CA CYS A 52 -6.77 5.30 0.87
C CYS A 52 -8.29 5.18 1.01
N GLN A 53 -9.00 6.32 1.05
CA GLN A 53 -10.45 6.34 1.17
C GLN A 53 -11.14 5.70 -0.04
N TYR A 54 -10.65 5.99 -1.25
CA TYR A 54 -11.17 5.38 -2.48
C TYR A 54 -11.04 3.86 -2.45
N LEU A 55 -9.85 3.32 -2.13
CA LEU A 55 -9.61 1.88 -2.08
C LEU A 55 -10.41 1.19 -0.96
N GLN A 56 -10.58 1.84 0.19
CA GLN A 56 -11.46 1.32 1.26
C GLN A 56 -12.91 1.16 0.78
N ASN A 57 -13.43 2.15 0.04
CA ASN A 57 -14.78 2.08 -0.53
C ASN A 57 -14.87 1.04 -1.64
N LEU A 58 -13.85 0.93 -2.50
CA LEU A 58 -13.85 0.00 -3.61
C LEU A 58 -13.77 -1.45 -3.13
N LEU A 59 -12.85 -1.73 -2.21
CA LEU A 59 -12.58 -3.05 -1.68
C LEU A 59 -13.57 -3.46 -0.58
N HIS A 60 -14.69 -2.76 -0.39
CA HIS A 60 -15.69 -3.05 0.66
C HIS A 60 -16.20 -4.51 0.65
N SER A 61 -16.08 -5.21 -0.48
CA SER A 61 -16.35 -6.65 -0.59
C SER A 61 -15.34 -7.53 0.17
N CYS A 62 -14.14 -7.02 0.41
CA CYS A 62 -13.11 -7.58 1.30
C CYS A 62 -13.45 -7.23 2.75
N GLN A 63 -13.82 -8.22 3.56
CA GLN A 63 -14.18 -8.04 4.97
C GLN A 63 -12.98 -7.69 5.88
N ALA A 64 -12.94 -6.52 6.52
CA ALA A 64 -11.90 -6.08 7.47
C ALA A 64 -10.66 -5.37 6.88
N ILE A 65 -10.91 -4.31 6.11
CA ILE A 65 -9.87 -3.38 5.65
C ILE A 65 -9.42 -2.48 6.80
N GLN A 66 -8.11 -2.35 6.98
CA GLN A 66 -7.47 -1.41 7.89
C GLN A 66 -6.52 -0.50 7.13
N SER A 67 -6.21 0.66 7.70
CA SER A 67 -5.26 1.60 7.13
C SER A 67 -4.22 2.00 8.17
N TYR A 68 -2.96 2.03 7.76
CA TYR A 68 -1.84 2.49 8.56
C TYR A 68 -1.20 3.70 7.88
N LYS A 69 -1.34 4.85 8.53
CA LYS A 69 -0.72 6.10 8.08
C LYS A 69 0.69 6.17 8.66
N VAL A 70 1.70 6.24 7.79
CA VAL A 70 3.09 6.44 8.21
C VAL A 70 3.22 7.88 8.68
N GLU A 71 3.30 8.09 10.00
CA GLU A 71 3.38 9.42 10.59
C GLU A 71 4.83 9.83 10.88
N ASN A 72 5.07 11.15 10.79
CA ASN A 72 6.19 11.85 11.41
C ASN A 72 7.59 11.30 11.14
N ARG A 73 7.81 10.60 10.02
CA ARG A 73 9.14 10.10 9.65
C ARG A 73 9.75 9.20 10.75
N THR A 74 8.91 8.56 11.55
CA THR A 74 9.32 7.70 12.68
C THR A 74 9.25 6.22 12.33
N SER A 75 10.12 5.42 12.96
CA SER A 75 10.10 3.96 12.82
C SER A 75 8.80 3.35 13.37
N ILE A 76 8.36 2.26 12.76
CA ILE A 76 7.13 1.54 13.12
C ILE A 76 7.40 0.67 14.35
N SER A 77 6.63 0.90 15.42
CA SER A 77 6.78 0.23 16.71
C SER A 77 6.34 -1.23 16.68
N MET A 78 6.80 -2.03 17.66
CA MET A 78 6.45 -3.45 17.75
C MET A 78 4.95 -3.71 17.86
N ALA A 79 4.19 -2.81 18.50
CA ALA A 79 2.74 -2.93 18.62
C ALA A 79 2.05 -2.78 17.26
N GLU A 80 2.53 -1.86 16.43
CA GLU A 80 2.00 -1.61 15.08
C GLU A 80 2.39 -2.73 14.12
N GLN A 81 3.58 -3.32 14.27
CA GLN A 81 4.03 -4.46 13.45
C GLN A 81 3.07 -5.67 13.52
N VAL A 82 2.31 -5.83 14.61
CA VAL A 82 1.30 -6.89 14.73
C VAL A 82 0.21 -6.76 13.67
N LEU A 83 -0.16 -5.53 13.27
CA LEU A 83 -1.14 -5.28 12.21
C LEU A 83 -0.67 -5.86 10.87
N PHE A 84 0.60 -5.64 10.53
CA PHE A 84 1.23 -6.12 9.30
C PHE A 84 1.40 -7.64 9.28
N LYS A 85 1.62 -8.26 10.44
CA LYS A 85 1.72 -9.73 10.55
C LYS A 85 0.36 -10.41 10.42
N ASN A 86 -0.68 -9.77 10.92
CA ASN A 86 -2.03 -10.33 10.92
C ASN A 86 -2.81 -10.05 9.62
N SER A 87 -2.27 -9.22 8.73
CA SER A 87 -2.86 -8.95 7.43
C SER A 87 -2.54 -10.05 6.42
N LYS A 88 -3.53 -10.38 5.59
CA LYS A 88 -3.39 -11.33 4.46
C LYS A 88 -2.88 -10.64 3.20
N CYS A 89 -3.15 -9.34 3.08
CA CYS A 89 -2.71 -8.50 1.97
C CYS A 89 -2.28 -7.14 2.52
N ILE A 90 -1.18 -6.60 2.01
CA ILE A 90 -0.69 -5.26 2.32
C ILE A 90 -0.62 -4.49 1.02
N ILE A 91 -1.37 -3.40 0.93
CA ILE A 91 -1.31 -2.45 -0.18
C ILE A 91 -0.46 -1.26 0.26
N ILE A 92 0.68 -1.03 -0.38
CA ILE A 92 1.50 0.16 -0.15
C ILE A 92 1.21 1.21 -1.22
N LEU A 93 0.70 2.38 -0.80
CA LEU A 93 0.39 3.50 -1.68
C LEU A 93 1.64 4.35 -1.91
N LEU A 94 2.29 4.15 -3.06
CA LEU A 94 3.48 4.88 -3.45
C LEU A 94 3.11 6.28 -3.91
N SER A 95 3.09 7.19 -2.94
CA SER A 95 2.91 8.62 -3.13
C SER A 95 4.24 9.36 -3.01
N SER A 96 4.23 10.66 -3.32
CA SER A 96 5.45 11.47 -3.24
C SER A 96 5.99 11.54 -1.81
N GLU A 97 5.13 11.75 -0.82
CA GLU A 97 5.54 11.82 0.59
C GLU A 97 6.07 10.47 1.10
N LEU A 98 5.40 9.35 0.78
CA LEU A 98 5.87 8.03 1.22
C LEU A 98 7.24 7.66 0.62
N VAL A 99 7.45 7.95 -0.67
CA VAL A 99 8.73 7.70 -1.33
C VAL A 99 9.86 8.55 -0.71
N GLN A 100 9.58 9.79 -0.34
CA GLN A 100 10.54 10.62 0.40
C GLN A 100 10.87 10.05 1.78
N SER A 101 9.96 9.32 2.40
CA SER A 101 10.21 8.62 3.66
C SER A 101 11.14 7.41 3.53
N PHE A 102 11.32 6.85 2.33
CA PHE A 102 12.35 5.81 2.08
C PHE A 102 13.77 6.35 2.25
N CYS A 103 13.98 7.66 2.10
CA CYS A 103 15.28 8.30 2.37
C CYS A 103 15.64 8.35 3.86
N ILE A 104 14.75 7.90 4.75
CA ILE A 104 14.94 7.92 6.20
C ILE A 104 15.26 6.50 6.65
N PRO A 105 16.50 6.22 7.09
CA PRO A 105 16.93 4.85 7.37
C PRO A 105 16.04 4.11 8.38
N ALA A 106 15.57 4.81 9.42
CA ALA A 106 14.72 4.22 10.44
C ALA A 106 13.34 3.79 9.90
N VAL A 107 12.73 4.59 9.02
CA VAL A 107 11.44 4.30 8.40
C VAL A 107 11.60 3.19 7.36
N LEU A 108 12.60 3.32 6.49
CA LEU A 108 12.90 2.32 5.47
C LEU A 108 13.15 0.94 6.10
N GLN A 109 13.97 0.88 7.15
CA GLN A 109 14.28 -0.38 7.82
C GLN A 109 13.05 -1.00 8.50
N SER A 110 12.17 -0.18 9.09
CA SER A 110 10.88 -0.65 9.59
C SER A 110 10.00 -1.22 8.49
N LEU A 111 9.87 -0.52 7.35
CA LEU A 111 9.08 -0.98 6.21
C LEU A 111 9.62 -2.29 5.61
N GLN A 112 10.94 -2.41 5.45
CA GLN A 112 11.59 -3.64 4.98
C GLN A 112 11.27 -4.86 5.87
N ASN A 113 11.14 -4.65 7.18
CA ASN A 113 10.86 -5.73 8.14
C ASN A 113 9.39 -6.18 8.14
N ILE A 114 8.46 -5.30 7.77
CA ILE A 114 7.01 -5.57 7.88
C ILE A 114 6.35 -5.90 6.55
N LEU A 115 6.92 -5.45 5.43
CA LEU A 115 6.44 -5.73 4.07
C LEU A 115 6.91 -7.11 3.60
N GLN A 116 6.61 -8.13 4.40
CA GLN A 116 7.07 -9.51 4.24
C GLN A 116 6.00 -10.50 4.73
N PRO A 117 5.72 -11.60 4.01
CA PRO A 117 6.40 -12.06 2.79
C PRO A 117 6.02 -11.27 1.51
N PRO A 118 6.79 -11.38 0.42
CA PRO A 118 6.55 -10.61 -0.81
C PRO A 118 5.22 -10.90 -1.49
N SER A 119 4.75 -12.16 -1.37
CA SER A 119 3.49 -12.62 -1.96
C SER A 119 2.25 -11.92 -1.42
N LYS A 120 2.31 -11.35 -0.21
CA LYS A 120 1.20 -10.57 0.35
C LYS A 120 1.25 -9.07 0.03
N VAL A 121 2.30 -8.60 -0.65
CA VAL A 121 2.53 -7.16 -0.86
C VAL A 121 2.09 -6.74 -2.26
N VAL A 122 1.25 -5.71 -2.30
CA VAL A 122 0.78 -5.03 -3.50
C VAL A 122 1.32 -3.61 -3.49
N LYS A 123 2.09 -3.24 -4.51
CA LYS A 123 2.55 -1.86 -4.72
C LYS A 123 1.60 -1.12 -5.63
N PHE A 124 1.09 0.01 -5.16
CA PHE A 124 0.14 0.84 -5.89
C PHE A 124 0.76 2.20 -6.19
N PHE A 125 0.98 2.53 -7.46
CA PHE A 125 1.53 3.81 -7.87
C PHE A 125 0.43 4.88 -7.91
N CYS A 126 0.41 5.78 -6.93
CA CYS A 126 -0.57 6.87 -6.83
C CYS A 126 0.08 8.24 -7.12
N GLY A 127 0.38 8.49 -8.39
CA GLY A 127 0.93 9.77 -8.86
C GLY A 127 2.45 9.90 -8.77
N VAL A 128 3.16 8.78 -8.59
CA VAL A 128 4.61 8.69 -8.82
C VAL A 128 4.88 7.70 -9.93
N SER A 129 5.87 7.98 -10.77
CA SER A 129 6.30 7.04 -11.81
C SER A 129 7.00 5.84 -11.17
N ALA A 130 6.80 4.66 -11.75
CA ALA A 130 7.70 3.53 -11.52
C ALA A 130 9.14 3.98 -11.84
N CYS A 131 10.02 3.89 -10.86
CA CYS A 131 11.44 4.22 -10.99
C CYS A 131 12.23 2.91 -10.94
N GLU A 132 13.26 2.78 -11.78
CA GLU A 132 14.08 1.57 -11.88
C GLU A 132 14.91 1.28 -10.61
N ASN A 133 14.90 2.19 -9.63
CA ASN A 133 15.76 2.09 -8.43
C ASN A 133 15.02 1.60 -7.18
N TYR A 134 13.73 1.28 -7.24
CA TYR A 134 13.02 0.79 -6.04
C TYR A 134 13.53 -0.55 -5.52
N ASP A 135 14.15 -1.35 -6.41
CA ASP A 135 14.84 -2.59 -6.07
C ASP A 135 16.06 -2.36 -5.13
N GLU A 136 16.60 -1.14 -5.06
CA GLU A 136 17.65 -0.78 -4.08
C GLU A 136 17.08 -0.66 -2.65
N PHE A 137 15.82 -0.27 -2.52
CA PHE A 137 15.12 -0.13 -1.24
C PHE A 137 14.50 -1.44 -0.78
N PHE A 138 13.93 -2.24 -1.69
CA PHE A 138 13.24 -3.48 -1.35
C PHE A 138 13.74 -4.62 -2.24
N LYS A 139 14.40 -5.61 -1.64
CA LYS A 139 14.99 -6.74 -2.38
C LYS A 139 13.97 -7.56 -3.16
N ASP A 140 12.74 -7.63 -2.65
CA ASP A 140 11.66 -8.41 -3.25
C ASP A 140 10.72 -7.54 -4.10
N TRP A 141 11.11 -6.32 -4.44
CA TRP A 141 10.27 -5.36 -5.17
C TRP A 141 9.70 -5.90 -6.48
N SER A 142 10.50 -6.65 -7.23
CA SER A 142 10.10 -7.31 -8.47
C SER A 142 9.07 -8.43 -8.28
N GLN A 143 8.97 -9.00 -7.07
CA GLN A 143 8.00 -10.04 -6.73
C GLN A 143 6.65 -9.46 -6.28
N TRP A 144 6.60 -8.18 -5.91
CA TRP A 144 5.38 -7.54 -5.44
C TRP A 144 4.41 -7.32 -6.58
N LYS A 145 3.12 -7.55 -6.30
CA LYS A 145 2.07 -7.31 -7.29
C LYS A 145 1.94 -5.81 -7.54
N GLU A 146 2.11 -5.40 -8.80
CA GLU A 146 1.99 -4.00 -9.21
C GLU A 146 0.56 -3.63 -9.63
N LEU A 147 0.15 -2.43 -9.21
CA LEU A 147 -1.05 -1.71 -9.63
C LEU A 147 -0.71 -0.24 -9.87
N THR A 148 -1.44 0.41 -10.76
CA THR A 148 -1.28 1.80 -11.15
C THR A 148 -2.62 2.53 -11.09
N TYR A 149 -2.59 3.85 -10.92
CA TYR A 149 -3.82 4.67 -10.94
C TYR A 149 -4.59 4.64 -12.27
N ASP A 150 -3.98 4.13 -13.34
CA ASP A 150 -4.58 3.99 -14.67
C ASP A 150 -5.29 2.64 -14.87
N ASP A 151 -5.12 1.66 -13.97
CA ASP A 151 -5.84 0.38 -14.09
C ASP A 151 -7.32 0.51 -13.72
N GLU A 152 -8.14 -0.36 -14.31
CA GLU A 152 -9.58 -0.41 -14.01
C GLU A 152 -9.84 -0.89 -12.57
N PRO A 153 -10.89 -0.40 -11.88
CA PRO A 153 -11.18 -0.74 -10.49
C PRO A 153 -11.29 -2.26 -10.22
N GLU A 154 -11.82 -3.01 -11.17
CA GLU A 154 -11.92 -4.48 -11.10
C GLU A 154 -10.54 -5.13 -10.98
N THR A 155 -9.52 -4.56 -11.63
CA THR A 155 -8.13 -5.04 -11.56
C THR A 155 -7.58 -4.92 -10.15
N TYR A 156 -7.91 -3.86 -9.43
CA TYR A 156 -7.52 -3.69 -8.02
C TYR A 156 -8.13 -4.76 -7.14
N VAL A 157 -9.43 -5.00 -7.32
CA VAL A 157 -10.19 -6.02 -6.57
C VAL A 157 -9.63 -7.41 -6.85
N ASP A 158 -9.45 -7.77 -8.12
CA ASP A 158 -8.93 -9.07 -8.55
C ASP A 158 -7.51 -9.32 -8.04
N ALA A 159 -6.64 -8.31 -8.08
CA ALA A 159 -5.29 -8.42 -7.55
C ALA A 159 -5.30 -8.70 -6.04
N VAL A 160 -6.14 -8.01 -5.28
CA VAL A 160 -6.28 -8.20 -3.83
C VAL A 160 -6.84 -9.59 -3.52
N ILE A 161 -7.93 -9.99 -4.17
CA ILE A 161 -8.55 -11.31 -4.00
C ILE A 161 -7.56 -12.42 -4.32
N LYS A 162 -6.79 -12.27 -5.40
CA LYS A 162 -5.76 -13.22 -5.81
C LYS A 162 -4.69 -13.39 -4.74
N VAL A 163 -4.14 -12.28 -4.23
CA VAL A 163 -3.12 -12.31 -3.16
C VAL A 163 -3.64 -13.02 -1.91
N ILE A 164 -4.88 -12.73 -1.50
CA ILE A 164 -5.50 -13.37 -0.32
C ILE A 164 -5.72 -14.87 -0.56
N SER A 165 -6.20 -15.24 -1.74
CA SER A 165 -6.46 -16.64 -2.10
C SER A 165 -5.15 -17.45 -2.15
N GLU A 166 -4.08 -16.86 -2.67
CA GLU A 166 -2.76 -17.49 -2.71
C GLU A 166 -2.19 -17.70 -1.30
N ALA A 167 -2.39 -16.72 -0.40
CA ALA A 167 -1.96 -16.83 1.00
C ALA A 167 -2.65 -17.97 1.76
N ASP A 168 -3.94 -18.22 1.49
CA ASP A 168 -4.70 -19.30 2.13
C ASP A 168 -4.42 -20.67 1.48
N SER A 169 -3.96 -20.71 0.23
CA SER A 169 -3.79 -21.95 -0.54
C SER A 169 -2.51 -22.74 -0.25
N GLY A 170 -1.55 -22.20 0.50
CA GLY A 170 -0.39 -22.93 1.03
C GLY A 170 0.34 -23.84 0.03
N CYS A 171 0.43 -23.44 -1.23
CA CYS A 171 0.96 -24.29 -2.29
C CYS A 171 2.48 -24.17 -2.39
N ASP A 172 3.20 -25.13 -1.80
CA ASP A 172 4.62 -25.41 -2.03
C ASP A 172 4.81 -25.93 -3.46
N SER A 173 4.78 -25.02 -4.44
CA SER A 173 5.08 -25.36 -5.83
C SER A 173 6.56 -25.11 -6.10
N VAL A 174 7.33 -26.20 -6.00
CA VAL A 174 8.70 -26.30 -6.49
C VAL A 174 8.67 -26.08 -8.01
N ALA A 175 9.10 -24.92 -8.47
CA ALA A 175 9.37 -24.66 -9.89
C ALA A 175 10.82 -24.21 -10.06
N ASP A 176 11.60 -25.16 -10.56
CA ASP A 176 12.95 -25.02 -11.08
C ASP A 176 12.92 -24.08 -12.31
N ALA A 177 13.51 -22.88 -12.18
CA ALA A 177 13.72 -21.98 -13.32
C ALA A 177 15.20 -21.58 -13.38
N LYS A 178 15.83 -22.10 -14.43
CA LYS A 178 17.24 -21.96 -14.75
C LYS A 178 17.67 -20.49 -14.86
N MET A 179 18.79 -20.20 -14.21
CA MET A 179 19.56 -18.98 -14.33
C MET A 179 20.15 -18.85 -15.74
N GLU A 180 19.71 -17.86 -16.51
CA GLU A 180 20.45 -17.38 -17.67
C GLU A 180 21.18 -16.09 -17.30
N ASP A 181 22.49 -16.19 -17.43
CA ASP A 181 23.54 -15.21 -17.22
C ASP A 181 23.39 -14.03 -18.19
N ALA A 182 23.25 -12.82 -17.63
CA ALA A 182 23.43 -11.58 -18.38
C ALA A 182 24.39 -10.66 -17.60
N GLY A 183 25.68 -10.84 -17.87
CA GLY A 183 26.55 -9.71 -18.22
C GLY A 183 26.53 -8.52 -17.28
N ARG A 184 27.19 -8.68 -16.14
CA ARG A 184 27.66 -7.62 -15.23
C ARG A 184 28.22 -6.41 -16.00
N LEU A 185 27.49 -5.31 -16.03
CA LEU A 185 28.05 -3.97 -16.17
C LEU A 185 27.90 -3.24 -14.84
N GLN A 186 28.99 -3.29 -14.08
CA GLN A 186 29.19 -2.56 -12.84
C GLN A 186 29.27 -1.07 -13.17
N VAL A 187 28.13 -0.38 -13.16
CA VAL A 187 28.08 1.08 -13.18
C VAL A 187 28.01 1.52 -11.73
N SER A 188 29.16 1.87 -11.15
CA SER A 188 29.17 2.61 -9.89
C SER A 188 28.75 4.04 -10.20
N CYS A 189 27.53 4.39 -9.86
CA CYS A 189 27.09 5.78 -9.84
C CYS A 189 27.06 6.25 -8.39
N THR A 190 28.00 7.11 -8.04
CA THR A 190 27.95 7.91 -6.82
C THR A 190 26.73 8.83 -6.94
N PHE A 191 25.71 8.64 -6.10
CA PHE A 191 24.48 9.43 -6.05
C PHE A 191 24.75 10.95 -6.08
N PRO A 192 24.43 11.68 -7.17
CA PRO A 192 24.38 13.14 -7.13
C PRO A 192 22.98 13.63 -6.70
N ALA A 193 21.96 12.77 -6.77
CA ALA A 193 20.59 13.13 -6.40
C ALA A 193 20.38 13.20 -4.88
N CYS A 194 21.17 12.45 -4.09
CA CYS A 194 21.02 12.45 -2.65
C CYS A 194 21.65 13.67 -1.96
N GLN A 195 22.70 14.25 -2.52
CA GLN A 195 23.28 15.50 -2.00
C GLN A 195 22.53 16.75 -2.46
N ALA A 196 21.82 16.67 -3.59
CA ALA A 196 20.95 17.74 -4.04
C ALA A 196 19.74 17.92 -3.11
N TYR A 197 19.17 16.87 -2.51
CA TYR A 197 18.05 17.04 -1.60
C TYR A 197 18.45 17.70 -0.27
N GLU A 198 19.64 17.45 0.29
CA GLU A 198 20.05 18.16 1.52
C GLU A 198 20.32 19.65 1.28
N THR A 199 20.86 19.98 0.10
CA THR A 199 21.12 21.38 -0.29
C THR A 199 19.82 22.10 -0.72
N LEU A 200 18.83 21.36 -1.24
CA LEU A 200 17.52 21.91 -1.57
C LEU A 200 16.69 22.13 -0.30
N VAL A 201 16.65 21.19 0.64
CA VAL A 201 15.83 21.32 1.88
C VAL A 201 16.18 22.57 2.71
N THR A 202 17.40 23.12 2.58
CA THR A 202 17.79 24.40 3.22
C THR A 202 17.51 25.66 2.39
N ARG A 203 17.09 25.54 1.11
CA ARG A 203 16.71 26.66 0.22
C ARG A 203 15.24 26.60 -0.26
N LEU A 204 14.49 25.56 0.05
CA LEU A 204 13.20 25.21 -0.56
C LEU A 204 11.98 25.54 0.31
N GLU A 205 11.96 26.65 1.05
CA GLU A 205 10.78 26.95 1.89
C GLU A 205 9.53 27.32 1.06
N ASN A 206 9.63 27.50 -0.27
CA ASN A 206 8.51 27.97 -1.11
C ASN A 206 8.42 27.34 -2.53
N LEU A 207 9.08 26.22 -2.83
CA LEU A 207 9.00 25.61 -4.17
C LEU A 207 8.13 24.36 -4.18
N VAL A 208 7.17 24.33 -5.12
CA VAL A 208 6.32 23.18 -5.43
C VAL A 208 6.75 22.66 -6.80
N ALA A 209 7.16 21.39 -6.87
CA ALA A 209 7.48 20.73 -8.13
C ALA A 209 6.26 19.97 -8.65
N VAL A 210 5.96 20.12 -9.94
CA VAL A 210 4.90 19.39 -10.64
C VAL A 210 5.55 18.71 -11.84
N GLN A 211 5.45 17.38 -11.92
CA GLN A 211 6.02 16.60 -13.02
C GLN A 211 4.88 15.94 -13.82
N PRO A 212 4.38 16.59 -14.88
CA PRO A 212 3.42 15.95 -15.77
C PRO A 212 4.09 14.85 -16.60
N ASP A 213 3.36 13.76 -16.87
CA ASP A 213 3.90 12.62 -17.64
C ASP A 213 4.33 13.01 -19.05
N ARG A 214 3.58 13.93 -19.69
CA ARG A 214 3.88 14.47 -21.02
C ARG A 214 3.39 15.91 -21.16
N ILE A 215 4.25 16.78 -21.72
CA ILE A 215 3.86 18.11 -22.19
C ILE A 215 4.00 18.10 -23.71
N ARG A 216 3.00 18.63 -24.43
CA ARG A 216 3.13 18.81 -25.89
C ARG A 216 4.14 19.92 -26.17
N CYS A 217 5.29 19.56 -26.73
CA CYS A 217 6.31 20.50 -27.21
C CYS A 217 6.11 20.84 -28.70
N GLY A 218 6.65 21.98 -29.14
CA GLY A 218 6.65 22.41 -30.55
C GLY A 218 5.45 23.26 -31.00
N VAL A 219 4.44 23.47 -30.14
CA VAL A 219 3.37 24.45 -30.33
C VAL A 219 3.14 25.17 -29.01
N GLN A 220 3.10 26.51 -29.05
CA GLN A 220 2.82 27.31 -27.86
C GLN A 220 1.44 26.96 -27.31
N THR A 221 1.42 26.44 -26.10
CA THR A 221 0.24 25.95 -25.39
C THR A 221 0.25 26.53 -23.99
N THR A 222 -0.93 26.76 -23.41
CA THR A 222 -1.03 27.27 -22.03
C THR A 222 -1.16 26.10 -21.07
N ILE A 223 -0.26 26.00 -20.10
CA ILE A 223 -0.36 25.09 -18.96
C ILE A 223 -1.14 25.80 -17.86
N PHE A 224 -2.11 25.10 -17.27
CA PHE A 224 -2.81 25.52 -16.07
C PHE A 224 -2.39 24.63 -14.89
N ILE A 225 -1.99 25.25 -13.79
CA ILE A 225 -1.60 24.57 -12.55
C ILE A 225 -2.64 24.95 -11.50
N ILE A 226 -3.35 23.95 -10.98
CA ILE A 226 -4.37 24.11 -9.93
C ILE A 226 -3.75 23.68 -8.60
N LEU A 227 -3.77 24.59 -7.63
CA LEU A 227 -3.18 24.41 -6.31
C LEU A 227 -4.26 24.15 -5.28
N LYS A 228 -3.95 23.31 -4.28
CA LYS A 228 -4.83 23.07 -3.13
C LYS A 228 -4.94 24.29 -2.20
N CYS A 229 -3.94 25.18 -2.22
CA CYS A 229 -3.88 26.36 -1.35
C CYS A 229 -4.18 27.64 -2.12
N LYS A 230 -4.82 28.58 -1.43
CA LYS A 230 -5.17 29.89 -1.99
C LYS A 230 -3.91 30.73 -2.22
N LEU A 231 -3.80 31.31 -3.41
CA LEU A 231 -2.72 32.19 -3.84
C LEU A 231 -2.93 33.64 -3.40
N ASP A 232 -1.85 34.30 -2.98
CA ASP A 232 -1.84 35.74 -2.79
C ASP A 232 -1.56 36.46 -4.12
N ARG A 233 -2.46 37.34 -4.51
CA ARG A 233 -2.36 38.14 -5.74
C ARG A 233 -1.21 39.15 -5.73
N GLN A 234 -0.59 39.39 -4.58
CA GLN A 234 0.54 40.32 -4.42
C GLN A 234 1.91 39.67 -4.71
N ILE A 235 1.96 38.35 -4.92
CA ILE A 235 3.21 37.62 -5.12
C ILE A 235 3.43 37.35 -6.62
N LYS A 236 4.63 37.66 -7.11
CA LYS A 236 5.06 37.28 -8.46
C LYS A 236 5.36 35.79 -8.48
N MET A 237 4.60 35.02 -9.27
CA MET A 237 4.83 33.60 -9.47
C MET A 237 5.73 33.35 -10.68
N GLU A 238 6.65 32.41 -10.53
CA GLU A 238 7.53 31.94 -11.60
C GLU A 238 7.44 30.42 -11.69
N VAL A 239 7.48 29.91 -12.91
CA VAL A 239 7.51 28.47 -13.22
C VAL A 239 8.83 28.17 -13.91
N GLU A 240 9.54 27.17 -13.40
CA GLU A 240 10.78 26.69 -13.99
C GLU A 240 10.51 25.41 -14.80
N PHE A 241 10.95 25.42 -16.06
CA PHE A 241 10.91 24.27 -16.95
C PHE A 241 12.31 23.68 -17.03
N SER A 242 12.47 22.41 -16.65
CA SER A 242 13.72 21.68 -16.76
C SER A 242 13.57 20.47 -17.69
N SER A 243 14.61 20.19 -18.48
CA SER A 243 14.71 19.03 -19.35
C SER A 243 16.09 18.39 -19.18
N LYS A 244 16.21 17.10 -19.47
CA LYS A 244 17.50 16.38 -19.43
C LYS A 244 18.52 16.95 -20.42
N SER A 245 18.08 17.63 -21.48
CA SER A 245 18.91 18.12 -22.58
C SER A 245 19.09 19.65 -22.61
N CYS A 246 18.41 20.42 -21.77
CA CYS A 246 18.41 21.90 -21.83
C CYS A 246 18.59 22.54 -20.46
N GLN A 247 19.12 23.77 -20.46
CA GLN A 247 19.19 24.57 -19.24
C GLN A 247 17.78 24.90 -18.72
N PRO A 248 17.57 24.89 -17.39
CA PRO A 248 16.30 25.28 -16.81
C PRO A 248 15.87 26.68 -17.24
N LEU A 249 14.61 26.82 -17.65
CA LEU A 249 14.03 28.07 -18.11
C LEU A 249 12.96 28.54 -17.14
N ARG A 250 13.15 29.72 -16.56
CA ARG A 250 12.18 30.36 -15.66
C ARG A 250 11.30 31.33 -16.43
N LEU A 251 9.99 31.14 -16.34
CA LEU A 251 8.97 31.99 -16.94
C LEU A 251 8.08 32.58 -15.85
N SER A 252 7.63 33.82 -16.07
CA SER A 252 6.62 34.42 -15.20
C SER A 252 5.26 33.79 -15.48
N ALA A 253 4.53 33.48 -14.41
CA ALA A 253 3.23 32.83 -14.49
C ALA A 253 2.12 33.81 -14.08
N SER A 254 0.96 33.68 -14.72
CA SER A 254 -0.19 34.55 -14.49
C SER A 254 -1.15 33.89 -13.51
N ILE A 255 -1.64 34.63 -12.52
CA ILE A 255 -2.67 34.13 -11.60
C ILE A 255 -4.04 34.32 -12.26
N GLU A 256 -4.68 33.21 -12.65
CA GLU A 256 -6.01 33.21 -13.29
C GLU A 256 -7.13 33.35 -12.26
N ASN A 257 -6.98 32.66 -11.13
CA ASN A 257 -7.87 32.80 -9.98
C ASN A 257 -7.12 32.47 -8.69
N GLU A 258 -7.82 32.47 -7.56
CA GLU A 258 -7.20 32.28 -6.25
C GLU A 258 -6.61 30.88 -6.03
N TYR A 259 -6.77 29.93 -6.96
CA TYR A 259 -6.20 28.58 -6.93
C TYR A 259 -5.49 28.17 -8.22
N THR A 260 -5.50 29.00 -9.27
CA THR A 260 -5.07 28.59 -10.61
C THR A 260 -4.04 29.56 -11.17
N VAL A 261 -2.97 29.00 -11.71
CA VAL A 261 -1.89 29.72 -12.39
C VAL A 261 -1.82 29.25 -13.83
N SER A 262 -1.58 30.17 -14.76
CA SER A 262 -1.30 29.86 -16.16
C SER A 262 0.13 30.24 -16.56
N VAL A 263 0.74 29.43 -17.43
CA VAL A 263 2.04 29.72 -18.03
C VAL A 263 2.10 29.17 -19.44
N TYR A 264 2.75 29.88 -20.35
CA TYR A 264 2.96 29.38 -21.70
C TYR A 264 4.08 28.35 -21.73
N THR A 265 3.87 27.27 -22.47
CA THR A 265 4.93 26.31 -22.74
C THR A 265 6.05 26.98 -23.52
N PRO A 266 7.30 26.82 -23.07
CA PRO A 266 8.44 27.23 -23.87
C PRO A 266 8.66 26.28 -25.05
N ASP A 267 9.23 26.81 -26.13
CA ASP A 267 9.71 26.00 -27.26
C ASP A 267 11.05 25.33 -26.87
N ILE A 268 10.96 24.31 -26.01
CA ILE A 268 12.09 23.46 -25.62
C ILE A 268 12.05 22.24 -26.54
N LYS A 269 13.08 22.11 -27.39
CA LYS A 269 13.27 20.97 -28.30
C LYS A 269 14.16 19.90 -27.67
#